data_AF-A0A139ATH7-F1
#
_entry.id   AF-A0A139ATH7-F1
#
_cell.length_a   1.000
_cell.length_b   1.000
_cell.length_c   1.000
_cell.angle_alpha   90.00
_cell.angle_beta   90.00
_cell.angle_gamma   90.00
#
_symmetry.space_group_name_H-M   'P 1'
#
loop_
_entity.id
_entity.type
_entity.pdbx_description
1 polymer ?
#
loop_
_entity_poly.entity_id
_entity_poly.type
_entity_poly.pdbx_seq_one_letter_code
_entity_poly.pdbx_strand_id
1 'polypeptide(L)'
;MSAFKAANPGAVLADFVRWHSPRDWTEGEAGDFELSARMRDSGNLWAETWQQAKRVAAAKQEPLFDYEREAVKALQYLKSITVFELLLQLLPTSFLIVYDHLFTSTSSDITPVRSAHSFFANSLADFPWRSLPCAPGDTELTETASDLLDRLVEESRHAERMVARAASLERVIGPGMPSLIEAALTKEHGEGVRVHDGNERDAVWRMMIDSELRRNAFGLWKRYSTTL
;
A
#
# COMPACT_ATOMS: atom_id res chain seq x y z
N MET A 1 -11.63 -0.68 -33.47
CA MET A 1 -12.71 -0.38 -34.43
C MET A 1 -12.85 -1.43 -35.53
N SER A 2 -11.77 -1.83 -36.22
CA SER A 2 -11.81 -2.80 -37.33
C SER A 2 -12.51 -4.12 -37.01
N ALA A 3 -12.18 -4.73 -35.87
CA ALA A 3 -12.80 -5.97 -35.40
C ALA A 3 -14.30 -5.80 -35.13
N PHE A 4 -14.69 -4.69 -34.50
CA PHE A 4 -16.08 -4.38 -34.19
C PHE A 4 -16.91 -4.24 -35.48
N LYS A 5 -16.40 -3.54 -36.49
CA LYS A 5 -17.09 -3.43 -37.79
C LYS A 5 -17.16 -4.77 -38.55
N ALA A 6 -16.18 -5.64 -38.37
CA ALA A 6 -16.20 -6.97 -38.97
C ALA A 6 -17.26 -7.88 -38.33
N ALA A 7 -17.41 -7.78 -37.00
CA ALA A 7 -18.41 -8.53 -36.24
C ALA A 7 -19.83 -7.97 -36.40
N ASN A 8 -19.97 -6.66 -36.66
CA ASN A 8 -21.26 -5.97 -36.76
C ASN A 8 -21.40 -5.25 -38.11
N PRO A 9 -21.81 -5.97 -39.18
CA PRO A 9 -22.08 -5.35 -40.48
C PRO A 9 -23.18 -4.27 -40.37
N GLY A 10 -22.94 -3.11 -40.97
CA GLY A 10 -23.89 -1.99 -40.95
C GLY A 10 -23.81 -1.09 -39.70
N ALA A 11 -23.05 -1.47 -38.68
CA ALA A 11 -22.87 -0.64 -37.50
C ALA A 11 -22.26 0.73 -37.84
N VAL A 12 -22.70 1.74 -37.11
CA VAL A 12 -22.21 3.13 -37.17
C VAL A 12 -21.33 3.46 -35.97
N LEU A 13 -20.70 4.64 -35.97
CA LEU A 13 -19.86 5.09 -34.86
C LEU A 13 -20.64 5.11 -33.54
N ALA A 14 -21.91 5.51 -33.58
CA ALA A 14 -22.78 5.54 -32.40
C ALA A 14 -22.90 4.16 -31.72
N ASP A 15 -23.07 3.09 -32.49
CA ASP A 15 -23.14 1.73 -31.96
C ASP A 15 -21.83 1.32 -31.26
N PHE A 16 -20.70 1.68 -31.86
CA PHE A 16 -19.38 1.41 -31.29
C PHE A 16 -19.16 2.20 -29.99
N VAL A 17 -19.56 3.47 -29.95
CA VAL A 17 -19.38 4.33 -28.77
C VAL A 17 -20.28 3.87 -27.63
N ARG A 18 -21.54 3.53 -27.92
CA ARG A 18 -22.46 2.95 -26.94
C ARG A 18 -21.89 1.67 -26.28
N TRP A 19 -21.15 0.86 -27.04
CA TRP A 19 -20.49 -0.34 -26.53
C TRP A 19 -19.16 -0.05 -25.80
N HIS A 20 -18.29 0.77 -26.38
CA HIS A 20 -16.92 0.99 -25.89
C HIS A 20 -16.81 2.06 -24.80
N SER A 21 -17.65 3.10 -24.88
CA SER A 21 -17.69 4.21 -23.93
C SER A 21 -19.14 4.60 -23.64
N PRO A 22 -19.85 3.86 -22.76
CA PRO A 22 -21.23 4.19 -22.39
C PRO A 22 -21.39 5.60 -21.82
N ARG A 23 -20.32 6.17 -21.25
CA ARG A 23 -20.28 7.56 -20.75
C ARG A 23 -20.37 8.61 -21.86
N ASP A 24 -20.03 8.25 -23.09
CA ASP A 24 -20.11 9.10 -24.28
C ASP A 24 -21.43 8.93 -25.06
N TRP A 25 -22.38 8.20 -24.48
CA TRP A 25 -23.72 8.03 -24.97
C TRP A 25 -24.68 8.72 -24.00
N THR A 26 -25.07 9.95 -24.32
CA THR A 26 -25.77 10.87 -23.42
C THR A 26 -27.20 11.10 -23.86
N GLU A 27 -28.09 11.44 -22.92
CA GLU A 27 -29.43 11.93 -23.27
C GLU A 27 -29.32 13.27 -24.01
N GLY A 28 -29.95 13.32 -25.18
CA GLY A 28 -30.08 14.51 -26.01
C GLY A 28 -31.30 15.34 -25.64
N GLU A 29 -31.38 16.54 -26.20
CA GLU A 29 -32.39 17.56 -25.83
C GLU A 29 -33.84 17.13 -26.12
N ALA A 30 -34.05 16.17 -27.03
CA ALA A 30 -35.36 15.65 -27.40
C ALA A 30 -35.77 14.37 -26.63
N GLY A 31 -34.97 13.93 -25.65
CA GLY A 31 -35.16 12.65 -24.96
C GLY A 31 -34.64 11.42 -25.71
N ASP A 32 -34.04 11.62 -26.89
CA ASP A 32 -33.29 10.61 -27.63
C ASP A 32 -31.86 10.51 -27.12
N PHE A 33 -31.23 9.33 -27.18
CA PHE A 33 -29.82 9.20 -26.83
C PHE A 33 -28.91 9.53 -28.01
N GLU A 34 -27.84 10.27 -27.76
CA GLU A 34 -26.90 10.75 -28.77
C GLU A 34 -25.44 10.71 -28.28
N LEU A 35 -24.51 10.96 -29.21
CA LEU A 35 -23.09 11.06 -28.90
C LEU A 35 -22.82 12.29 -28.01
N SER A 36 -21.88 12.17 -27.07
CA SER A 36 -21.45 13.30 -26.24
C SER A 36 -20.92 14.47 -27.10
N ALA A 37 -20.93 15.69 -26.55
CA ALA A 37 -20.48 16.89 -27.26
C ALA A 37 -19.06 16.73 -27.84
N ARG A 38 -18.13 16.14 -27.08
CA ARG A 38 -16.77 15.86 -27.56
C ARG A 38 -16.73 14.86 -28.72
N MET A 39 -17.67 13.91 -28.76
CA MET A 39 -17.76 12.89 -29.83
C MET A 39 -18.43 13.43 -31.10
N ARG A 40 -19.22 14.51 -30.98
CA ARG A 40 -19.82 15.24 -32.10
C ARG A 40 -18.93 16.35 -32.67
N ASP A 41 -17.85 16.70 -31.98
CA ASP A 41 -16.99 17.81 -32.35
C ASP A 41 -16.40 17.64 -33.76
N SER A 42 -16.27 18.75 -34.49
CA SER A 42 -15.73 18.74 -35.84
C SER A 42 -14.23 18.39 -35.81
N GLY A 43 -13.80 17.41 -36.61
CA GLY A 43 -12.41 16.91 -36.58
C GLY A 43 -12.13 15.90 -35.45
N ASN A 44 -13.17 15.26 -34.91
CA ASN A 44 -12.99 14.23 -33.89
C ASN A 44 -12.18 13.03 -34.45
N LEU A 45 -11.03 12.76 -33.81
CA LEU A 45 -10.13 11.66 -34.18
C LEU A 45 -10.80 10.28 -34.17
N TRP A 46 -11.76 10.03 -33.28
CA TRP A 46 -12.52 8.77 -33.26
C TRP A 46 -13.42 8.64 -34.48
N ALA A 47 -14.04 9.72 -34.94
CA ALA A 47 -14.85 9.71 -36.15
C ALA A 47 -13.97 9.46 -37.39
N GLU A 48 -12.81 10.11 -37.48
CA GLU A 48 -11.84 9.90 -38.56
C GLU A 48 -11.28 8.47 -38.57
N THR A 49 -10.82 8.01 -37.41
CA THR A 49 -10.30 6.64 -37.23
C THR A 49 -11.39 5.62 -37.54
N TRP A 50 -12.64 5.89 -37.16
CA TRP A 50 -13.77 5.05 -37.52
C TRP A 50 -13.95 4.99 -39.01
N GLN A 51 -13.96 6.11 -39.73
CA GLN A 51 -14.10 6.12 -41.19
C GLN A 51 -12.97 5.32 -41.88
N GLN A 52 -11.73 5.49 -41.42
CA GLN A 52 -10.55 4.81 -41.99
C GLN A 52 -10.46 3.32 -41.63
N ALA A 53 -11.07 2.89 -40.52
CA ALA A 53 -11.00 1.50 -40.06
C ALA A 53 -11.67 0.53 -41.04
N LYS A 54 -10.87 -0.43 -41.55
CA LYS A 54 -11.33 -1.53 -42.41
C LYS A 54 -12.09 -2.59 -41.61
N ARG A 55 -13.05 -3.28 -42.25
CA ARG A 55 -13.80 -4.38 -41.63
C ARG A 55 -12.98 -5.67 -41.62
N VAL A 56 -12.10 -5.84 -40.64
CA VAL A 56 -11.23 -7.02 -40.52
C VAL A 56 -11.39 -7.66 -39.14
N ALA A 57 -11.66 -8.97 -39.10
CA ALA A 57 -11.74 -9.73 -37.85
C ALA A 57 -10.41 -9.68 -37.08
N ALA A 58 -10.45 -9.67 -35.75
CA ALA A 58 -9.25 -9.54 -34.91
C ALA A 58 -8.15 -10.56 -35.28
N ALA A 59 -8.53 -11.82 -35.52
CA ALA A 59 -7.60 -12.89 -35.90
C ALA A 59 -6.92 -12.71 -37.27
N LYS A 60 -7.41 -11.79 -38.12
CA LYS A 60 -6.86 -11.48 -39.45
C LYS A 60 -6.20 -10.10 -39.51
N GLN A 61 -6.17 -9.37 -38.39
CA GLN A 61 -5.48 -8.10 -38.33
C GLN A 61 -3.97 -8.35 -38.20
N GLU A 62 -3.19 -7.47 -38.82
CA GLU A 62 -1.75 -7.45 -38.60
C GLU A 62 -1.50 -7.11 -37.12
N PRO A 63 -0.65 -7.90 -36.41
CA PRO A 63 -0.28 -7.60 -35.04
C PRO A 63 0.26 -6.18 -34.91
N LEU A 64 -0.15 -5.47 -33.86
CA LEU A 64 0.30 -4.09 -33.60
C LEU A 64 1.82 -4.00 -33.34
N PHE A 65 2.40 -5.10 -32.86
CA PHE A 65 3.81 -5.24 -32.59
C PHE A 65 4.23 -6.70 -32.78
N ASP A 66 5.54 -6.91 -32.90
CA ASP A 66 6.15 -8.22 -32.97
C ASP A 66 6.22 -8.85 -31.58
N TYR A 67 5.22 -9.66 -31.24
CA TYR A 67 5.13 -10.32 -29.95
C TYR A 67 6.26 -11.32 -29.71
N GLU A 68 6.83 -11.93 -30.77
CA GLU A 68 7.96 -12.86 -30.64
C GLU A 68 9.21 -12.10 -30.22
N ARG A 69 9.48 -10.98 -30.87
CA ARG A 69 10.60 -10.10 -30.52
C ARG A 69 10.46 -9.56 -29.09
N GLU A 70 9.28 -9.11 -28.69
CA GLU A 70 9.07 -8.62 -27.31
C GLU A 70 9.21 -9.76 -26.28
N ALA A 71 8.76 -10.98 -26.60
CA ALA A 71 8.97 -12.15 -25.75
C ALA A 71 10.46 -12.49 -25.60
N VAL A 72 11.23 -12.47 -26.69
CA VAL A 72 12.69 -12.70 -26.64
C VAL A 72 13.38 -11.64 -25.79
N LYS A 73 13.01 -10.37 -25.92
CA LYS A 73 13.55 -9.28 -25.07
C LYS A 73 13.27 -9.54 -23.59
N ALA A 74 12.04 -9.93 -23.24
CA ALA A 74 11.68 -10.23 -21.86
C ALA A 74 12.49 -11.42 -21.31
N LEU A 75 12.67 -12.50 -22.09
CA LEU A 75 13.47 -13.66 -21.69
C LEU A 75 14.97 -13.31 -21.57
N GLN A 76 15.50 -12.50 -22.47
CA GLN A 76 16.88 -12.03 -22.40
C GLN A 76 17.11 -11.18 -21.15
N TYR A 77 16.18 -10.28 -20.83
CA TYR A 77 16.20 -9.50 -19.61
C TYR A 77 16.22 -10.39 -18.35
N LEU A 78 15.32 -11.38 -18.26
CA LEU A 78 15.28 -12.32 -17.13
C LEU A 78 16.54 -13.18 -17.03
N LYS A 79 17.21 -13.45 -18.16
CA LYS A 79 18.49 -14.16 -18.18
C LYS A 79 19.67 -13.27 -17.75
N SER A 80 19.62 -11.98 -18.05
CA SER A 80 20.72 -11.05 -17.80
C SER A 80 20.64 -10.36 -16.44
N ILE A 81 19.45 -10.25 -15.85
CA ILE A 81 19.25 -9.56 -14.57
C ILE A 81 20.03 -10.26 -13.44
N THR A 82 20.69 -9.46 -12.62
CA THR A 82 21.41 -9.91 -11.43
C THR A 82 20.47 -10.07 -10.23
N VAL A 83 20.90 -10.83 -9.22
CA VAL A 83 20.14 -10.96 -7.96
C VAL A 83 19.95 -9.60 -7.29
N PHE A 84 20.96 -8.73 -7.36
CA PHE A 84 20.90 -7.39 -6.77
C PHE A 84 19.83 -6.51 -7.45
N GLU A 85 19.83 -6.45 -8.78
CA GLU A 85 18.83 -5.69 -9.55
C GLU A 85 17.42 -6.25 -9.34
N LEU A 86 17.27 -7.57 -9.27
CA LEU A 86 16.00 -8.21 -8.96
C LEU A 86 15.50 -7.82 -7.57
N LEU A 87 16.37 -7.81 -6.55
CA LEU A 87 16.02 -7.39 -5.20
C LEU A 87 15.56 -5.93 -5.18
N LEU A 88 16.25 -5.03 -5.89
CA LEU A 88 15.87 -3.62 -6.00
C LEU A 88 14.47 -3.45 -6.60
N GLN A 89 14.12 -4.22 -7.63
CA GLN A 89 12.79 -4.20 -8.24
C GLN A 89 11.70 -4.75 -7.33
N LEU A 90 12.06 -5.65 -6.41
CA LEU A 90 11.13 -6.21 -5.43
C LEU A 90 10.92 -5.31 -4.22
N LEU A 91 11.85 -4.39 -3.91
CA LEU A 91 11.78 -3.52 -2.73
C LEU A 91 10.43 -2.81 -2.54
N PRO A 92 9.81 -2.15 -3.55
CA PRO A 92 8.54 -1.47 -3.35
C PRO A 92 7.44 -2.42 -2.85
N THR A 93 7.38 -3.62 -3.43
CA THR A 93 6.40 -4.64 -3.06
C THR A 93 6.72 -5.23 -1.69
N SER A 94 8.00 -5.50 -1.39
CA SER A 94 8.45 -5.99 -0.10
C SER A 94 8.08 -5.03 1.04
N PHE A 95 8.36 -3.74 0.87
CA PHE A 95 8.03 -2.72 1.87
C PHE A 95 6.51 -2.51 2.02
N LEU A 96 5.73 -2.62 0.93
CA LEU A 96 4.27 -2.62 1.00
C LEU A 96 3.73 -3.80 1.81
N ILE A 97 4.29 -5.01 1.62
CA ILE A 97 3.92 -6.20 2.40
C ILE A 97 4.28 -6.01 3.88
N VAL A 98 5.47 -5.48 4.17
CA VAL A 98 5.90 -5.16 5.54
C VAL A 98 4.92 -4.16 6.18
N TYR A 99 4.57 -3.09 5.47
CA TYR A 99 3.61 -2.10 5.95
C TYR A 99 2.24 -2.72 6.26
N ASP A 100 1.68 -3.49 5.33
CA ASP A 100 0.38 -4.16 5.52
C ASP A 100 0.40 -5.14 6.72
N HIS A 101 1.49 -5.90 6.86
CA HIS A 101 1.66 -6.81 7.99
C HIS A 101 1.74 -6.08 9.33
N LEU A 102 2.50 -4.98 9.40
CA LEU A 102 2.62 -4.17 10.62
C LEU A 102 1.27 -3.50 10.96
N PHE A 103 0.57 -2.98 9.95
CA PHE A 103 -0.71 -2.31 10.12
C PHE A 103 -1.81 -3.25 10.63
N THR A 104 -1.81 -4.51 10.19
CA THR A 104 -2.82 -5.50 10.57
C THR A 104 -2.56 -6.15 11.94
N SER A 105 -1.34 -6.08 12.46
CA SER A 105 -0.92 -6.84 13.65
C SER A 105 -1.39 -6.27 14.99
N THR A 106 -1.69 -4.97 15.08
CA THR A 106 -2.03 -4.30 16.36
C THR A 106 -3.14 -3.27 16.16
N SER A 107 -3.95 -3.04 17.20
CA SER A 107 -4.98 -1.99 17.18
C SER A 107 -4.37 -0.62 16.90
N SER A 108 -5.01 0.13 16.00
CA SER A 108 -4.67 1.53 15.68
C SER A 108 -5.00 2.50 16.83
N ASP A 109 -5.58 2.02 17.93
CA ASP A 109 -6.00 2.84 19.06
C ASP A 109 -4.84 3.31 19.95
N ILE A 110 -3.66 2.70 19.80
CA ILE A 110 -2.45 3.07 20.55
C ILE A 110 -1.70 4.17 19.79
N THR A 111 -1.67 5.38 20.35
CA THR A 111 -1.12 6.59 19.71
C THR A 111 0.33 6.42 19.24
N PRO A 112 1.28 5.89 20.04
CA PRO A 112 2.65 5.67 19.56
C PRO A 112 2.75 4.71 18.36
N VAL A 113 1.90 3.68 18.29
CA VAL A 113 1.85 2.74 17.15
C VAL A 113 1.29 3.44 15.92
N ARG A 114 0.20 4.19 16.09
CA ARG A 114 -0.39 4.99 15.00
C ARG A 114 0.60 5.98 14.43
N SER A 115 1.33 6.69 15.28
CA SER A 115 2.37 7.63 14.86
C SER A 115 3.46 6.92 14.07
N ALA A 116 3.96 5.78 14.56
CA ALA A 116 4.97 4.99 13.85
C ALA A 116 4.47 4.49 12.48
N HIS A 117 3.22 4.04 12.38
CA HIS A 117 2.59 3.70 11.10
C HIS A 117 2.51 4.91 10.15
N SER A 118 2.10 6.08 10.64
CA SER A 118 2.01 7.29 9.83
C SER A 118 3.38 7.75 9.33
N PHE A 119 4.42 7.73 10.17
CA PHE A 119 5.79 8.09 9.75
C PHE A 119 6.33 7.12 8.70
N PHE A 120 6.14 5.82 8.90
CA PHE A 120 6.57 4.82 7.93
C PHE A 120 5.79 4.94 6.61
N ALA A 121 4.46 5.13 6.66
CA ALA A 121 3.61 5.32 5.48
C ALA A 121 4.03 6.57 4.67
N ASN A 122 4.27 7.69 5.35
CA ASN A 122 4.74 8.91 4.69
C ASN A 122 6.11 8.71 4.04
N SER A 123 7.03 8.04 4.75
CA SER A 123 8.36 7.70 4.21
C SER A 123 8.26 6.82 2.97
N LEU A 124 7.34 5.84 2.95
CA LEU A 124 7.08 5.00 1.78
C LEU A 124 6.49 5.79 0.60
N ALA A 125 5.59 6.72 0.87
CA ALA A 125 4.95 7.54 -0.15
C ALA A 125 5.91 8.57 -0.77
N ASP A 126 6.78 9.15 0.07
CA ASP A 126 7.75 10.17 -0.34
C ASP A 126 9.00 9.56 -0.99
N PHE A 127 9.23 8.26 -0.82
CA PHE A 127 10.39 7.59 -1.40
C PHE A 127 10.32 7.62 -2.95
N PRO A 128 11.40 8.06 -3.64
CA PRO A 128 11.43 8.15 -5.09
C PRO A 128 11.64 6.77 -5.73
N TRP A 129 10.66 5.86 -5.66
CA TRP A 129 10.79 4.48 -6.16
C TRP A 129 11.23 4.39 -7.63
N ARG A 130 10.93 5.42 -8.43
CA ARG A 130 11.31 5.51 -9.85
C ARG A 130 12.80 5.81 -10.07
N SER A 131 13.51 6.29 -9.05
CA SER A 131 14.96 6.54 -9.12
C SER A 131 15.79 5.32 -8.75
N LEU A 132 15.16 4.21 -8.35
CA LEU A 132 15.89 2.97 -8.14
C LEU A 132 16.36 2.41 -9.49
N PRO A 133 17.58 1.84 -9.53
CA PRO A 133 18.07 1.19 -10.73
C PRO A 133 17.11 0.08 -11.19
N CYS A 134 16.75 0.11 -12.47
CA CYS A 134 15.73 -0.78 -13.04
C CYS A 134 16.17 -1.49 -14.33
N ALA A 135 17.33 -1.10 -14.87
CA ALA A 135 17.89 -1.66 -16.10
C ALA A 135 19.10 -2.56 -15.80
N PRO A 136 19.31 -3.63 -16.57
CA PRO A 136 20.50 -4.46 -16.45
C PRO A 136 21.77 -3.63 -16.71
N GLY A 137 22.72 -3.68 -15.77
CA GLY A 137 23.97 -2.90 -15.82
C GLY A 137 23.88 -1.53 -15.16
N ASP A 138 22.70 -1.13 -14.66
CA ASP A 138 22.51 0.03 -13.81
C ASP A 138 22.62 -0.44 -12.36
N THR A 139 23.85 -0.56 -11.84
CA THR A 139 24.11 -1.16 -10.52
C THR A 139 24.38 -0.15 -9.43
N GLU A 140 24.57 1.13 -9.77
CA GLU A 140 24.90 2.16 -8.79
C GLU A 140 23.63 2.85 -8.29
N LEU A 141 23.31 2.58 -7.02
CA LEU A 141 22.41 3.44 -6.28
C LEU A 141 23.08 4.82 -6.15
N THR A 142 22.35 5.89 -6.44
CA THR A 142 22.84 7.23 -6.11
C THR A 142 23.04 7.32 -4.60
N GLU A 143 24.07 8.04 -4.13
CA GLU A 143 24.31 8.25 -2.69
C GLU A 143 23.03 8.69 -1.97
N THR A 144 22.27 9.59 -2.61
CA THR A 144 20.97 10.06 -2.13
C THR A 144 19.91 8.96 -2.01
N ALA A 145 19.83 8.01 -2.94
CA ALA A 145 18.88 6.90 -2.88
C ALA A 145 19.27 5.88 -1.82
N SER A 146 20.57 5.65 -1.62
CA SER A 146 21.09 4.81 -0.55
C SER A 146 20.72 5.38 0.83
N ASP A 147 20.98 6.66 1.08
CA ASP A 147 20.65 7.32 2.35
C ASP A 147 19.15 7.29 2.65
N LEU A 148 18.31 7.47 1.62
CA LEU A 148 16.86 7.38 1.76
C LEU A 148 16.40 5.95 2.04
N LEU A 149 17.06 4.95 1.45
CA LEU A 149 16.75 3.54 1.70
C LEU A 149 17.13 3.15 3.13
N ASP A 150 18.30 3.58 3.61
CA ASP A 150 18.73 3.35 5.00
C ASP A 150 17.75 3.99 5.99
N ARG A 151 17.27 5.20 5.70
CA ARG A 151 16.22 5.84 6.48
C ARG A 151 14.94 5.02 6.49
N LEU A 152 14.50 4.56 5.32
CA LEU A 152 13.28 3.75 5.20
C LEU A 152 13.38 2.43 5.98
N VAL A 153 14.55 1.79 5.96
CA VAL A 153 14.84 0.59 6.75
C VAL A 153 14.74 0.91 8.24
N GLU A 154 15.32 2.01 8.72
CA GLU A 154 15.24 2.35 10.14
C GLU A 154 13.82 2.71 10.58
N GLU A 155 13.04 3.42 9.75
CA GLU A 155 11.62 3.70 10.02
C GLU A 155 10.79 2.42 10.08
N SER A 156 11.03 1.47 9.15
CA SER A 156 10.37 0.17 9.17
C SER A 156 10.68 -0.62 10.45
N ARG A 157 11.94 -0.60 10.90
CA ARG A 157 12.40 -1.24 12.14
C ARG A 157 11.81 -0.55 13.37
N HIS A 158 11.68 0.77 13.34
CA HIS A 158 11.02 1.51 14.40
C HIS A 158 9.54 1.09 14.51
N ALA A 159 8.81 1.09 13.40
CA ALA A 159 7.41 0.65 13.35
C ALA A 159 7.26 -0.80 13.85
N GLU A 160 8.11 -1.72 13.39
CA GLU A 160 8.11 -3.12 13.83
C GLU A 160 8.31 -3.24 15.36
N ARG A 161 9.29 -2.55 15.93
CA ARG A 161 9.54 -2.56 17.38
C ARG A 161 8.35 -2.01 18.16
N MET A 162 7.71 -0.95 17.66
CA MET A 162 6.54 -0.34 18.30
C MET A 162 5.34 -1.29 18.28
N VAL A 163 5.05 -1.89 17.12
CA VAL A 163 3.97 -2.88 16.94
C VAL A 163 4.21 -4.11 17.82
N ALA A 164 5.41 -4.68 17.81
CA ALA A 164 5.74 -5.87 18.59
C ALA A 164 5.65 -5.62 20.11
N ARG A 165 6.14 -4.47 20.58
CA ARG A 165 6.03 -4.08 22.00
C ARG A 165 4.57 -3.84 22.39
N ALA A 166 3.81 -3.14 21.56
CA ALA A 166 2.40 -2.91 21.81
C ALA A 166 1.60 -4.21 21.88
N ALA A 167 1.78 -5.11 20.91
CA ALA A 167 1.12 -6.43 20.90
C ALA A 167 1.48 -7.27 22.14
N SER A 168 2.75 -7.22 22.57
CA SER A 168 3.19 -7.88 23.81
C SER A 168 2.50 -7.29 25.05
N LEU A 169 2.43 -5.96 25.15
CA LEU A 169 1.76 -5.26 26.25
C LEU A 169 0.24 -5.49 26.25
N GLU A 170 -0.41 -5.49 25.09
CA GLU A 170 -1.84 -5.85 24.96
C GLU A 170 -2.12 -7.26 25.48
N ARG A 171 -1.21 -8.21 25.22
CA ARG A 171 -1.34 -9.59 25.72
C ARG A 171 -1.16 -9.68 27.25
N VAL A 172 -0.28 -8.86 27.83
CA VAL A 172 0.03 -8.89 29.27
C VAL A 172 -0.99 -8.09 30.09
N ILE A 173 -1.37 -6.90 29.63
CA ILE A 173 -2.23 -5.95 30.33
C ILE A 173 -3.72 -6.22 30.03
N GLY A 174 -4.01 -6.71 28.81
CA GLY A 174 -5.35 -6.92 28.29
C GLY A 174 -5.86 -5.75 27.43
N PRO A 175 -6.86 -5.99 26.56
CA PRO A 175 -7.30 -5.06 25.51
C PRO A 175 -8.06 -3.81 26.01
N GLY A 176 -8.27 -3.66 27.31
CA GLY A 176 -9.15 -2.62 27.89
C GLY A 176 -8.43 -1.38 28.42
N MET A 177 -7.10 -1.28 28.30
CA MET A 177 -6.30 -0.22 28.95
C MET A 177 -5.25 0.39 28.00
N PRO A 178 -5.65 1.03 26.88
CA PRO A 178 -4.72 1.59 25.90
C PRO A 178 -3.79 2.64 26.50
N SER A 179 -4.28 3.48 27.43
CA SER A 179 -3.47 4.52 28.08
C SER A 179 -2.29 3.97 28.90
N LEU A 180 -2.43 2.78 29.50
CA LEU A 180 -1.34 2.14 30.25
C LEU A 180 -0.28 1.58 29.30
N ILE A 181 -0.72 1.06 28.15
CA ILE A 181 0.16 0.58 27.08
C ILE A 181 0.92 1.76 26.47
N GLU A 182 0.25 2.87 26.17
CA GLU A 182 0.88 4.10 25.68
C GLU A 182 1.93 4.65 26.65
N ALA A 183 1.62 4.69 27.95
CA ALA A 183 2.57 5.13 28.98
C ALA A 183 3.79 4.20 29.06
N ALA A 184 3.60 2.89 28.90
CA ALA A 184 4.70 1.91 28.90
C ALA A 184 5.56 1.98 27.64
N LEU A 185 4.98 2.37 26.49
CA LEU A 185 5.70 2.54 25.23
C LEU A 185 6.50 3.85 25.17
N THR A 186 6.04 4.91 25.84
CA THR A 186 6.65 6.25 25.81
C THR A 186 7.74 6.46 26.87
N LYS A 187 7.74 5.69 27.97
CA LYS A 187 8.82 5.76 28.96
C LYS A 187 10.13 5.18 28.39
N GLU A 188 11.14 6.03 28.22
CA GLU A 188 12.46 5.65 27.70
C GLU A 188 13.16 4.60 28.58
N HIS A 189 14.01 3.77 27.95
CA HIS A 189 14.85 2.73 28.57
C HIS A 189 15.94 3.24 29.55
N GLY A 190 15.83 4.47 30.07
CA GLY A 190 16.79 5.08 31.01
C GLY A 190 16.23 5.36 32.41
N GLU A 191 14.91 5.56 32.54
CA GLU A 191 14.22 5.70 33.84
C GLU A 191 13.55 4.38 34.25
N GLY A 192 14.23 3.26 33.98
CA GLY A 192 13.80 1.97 34.49
C GLY A 192 13.71 2.04 36.01
N VAL A 193 12.52 1.81 36.56
CA VAL A 193 12.37 1.53 38.00
C VAL A 193 13.26 0.32 38.26
N ARG A 194 14.41 0.51 38.93
CA ARG A 194 15.24 -0.62 39.36
C ARG A 194 14.42 -1.45 40.32
N VAL A 195 13.94 -2.59 39.84
CA VAL A 195 13.25 -3.56 40.67
C VAL A 195 14.33 -4.45 41.27
N HIS A 196 14.58 -4.25 42.56
CA HIS A 196 15.41 -5.16 43.33
C HIS A 196 14.60 -6.43 43.65
N ASP A 197 15.26 -7.59 43.71
CA ASP A 197 14.63 -8.86 44.09
C ASP A 197 13.82 -8.70 45.40
N GLY A 198 12.55 -9.09 45.35
CA GLY A 198 11.58 -8.94 46.44
C GLY A 198 10.73 -7.66 46.42
N ASN A 199 11.04 -6.69 45.54
CA ASN A 199 10.28 -5.43 45.39
C ASN A 199 9.44 -5.38 44.09
N GLU A 200 9.24 -6.51 43.42
CA GLU A 200 8.53 -6.60 42.13
C GLU A 200 7.07 -6.14 42.26
N ARG A 201 6.40 -6.57 43.33
CA ARG A 201 5.02 -6.16 43.61
C ARG A 201 4.89 -4.66 43.81
N ASP A 202 5.80 -4.06 44.57
CA ASP A 202 5.77 -2.62 44.87
C ASP A 202 6.07 -1.76 43.63
N ALA A 203 6.96 -2.23 42.75
CA ALA A 203 7.26 -1.54 41.50
C ALA A 203 6.05 -1.56 40.55
N VAL A 204 5.40 -2.71 40.39
CA VAL A 204 4.15 -2.84 39.62
C VAL A 204 3.04 -1.98 40.25
N TRP A 205 2.94 -1.97 41.57
CA TRP A 205 2.00 -1.12 42.29
C TRP A 205 2.22 0.37 42.03
N ARG A 206 3.47 0.86 42.08
CA ARG A 206 3.78 2.26 41.80
C ARG A 206 3.46 2.64 40.36
N MET A 207 3.78 1.77 39.39
CA MET A 207 3.41 1.97 37.98
C MET A 207 1.88 2.10 37.80
N MET A 208 1.11 1.29 38.53
CA MET A 208 -0.35 1.29 38.46
C MET A 208 -1.00 2.47 39.24
N ILE A 209 -0.31 3.03 40.24
CA ILE A 209 -0.82 4.12 41.09
C ILE A 209 -0.62 5.50 40.45
N ASP A 210 0.42 5.70 39.64
CA ASP A 210 0.84 7.01 39.11
C ASP A 210 0.04 7.48 37.88
N SER A 211 -0.93 6.69 37.42
CA SER A 211 -1.87 7.06 36.37
C SER A 211 -3.28 7.17 36.96
N GLU A 212 -4.12 8.07 36.41
CA GLU A 212 -5.52 8.33 36.83
C GLU A 212 -6.49 7.12 36.77
N LEU A 213 -5.98 5.89 36.76
CA LEU A 213 -6.70 4.63 36.64
C LEU A 213 -7.24 4.08 37.97
N ARG A 214 -7.67 4.97 38.88
CA ARG A 214 -8.22 4.57 40.19
C ARG A 214 -9.55 3.81 40.13
N ARG A 215 -10.29 3.82 39.01
CA ARG A 215 -11.69 3.34 38.99
C ARG A 215 -11.91 1.89 38.51
N ASN A 216 -11.03 1.32 37.69
CA ASN A 216 -11.30 0.00 37.08
C ASN A 216 -10.36 -1.14 37.54
N ALA A 217 -9.15 -0.84 38.03
CA ALA A 217 -8.17 -1.87 38.39
C ALA A 217 -8.47 -2.60 39.73
N PHE A 218 -9.19 -1.97 40.65
CA PHE A 218 -9.50 -2.54 41.97
C PHE A 218 -10.37 -3.82 41.92
N GLY A 219 -11.14 -4.02 40.85
CA GLY A 219 -11.97 -5.22 40.68
C GLY A 219 -11.18 -6.47 40.29
N LEU A 220 -10.08 -6.30 39.54
CA LEU A 220 -9.28 -7.42 39.04
C LEU A 220 -8.28 -7.93 40.09
N TRP A 221 -7.68 -7.02 40.87
CA TRP A 221 -6.65 -7.41 41.85
C TRP A 221 -7.23 -8.19 43.05
N LYS A 222 -8.48 -7.92 43.44
CA LYS A 222 -9.17 -8.62 44.54
C LYS A 222 -9.47 -10.09 44.22
N ARG A 223 -9.53 -10.48 42.93
CA ARG A 223 -9.74 -11.87 42.50
C ARG A 223 -8.48 -12.73 42.59
N TYR A 224 -7.28 -12.12 42.53
CA TYR A 224 -6.02 -12.86 42.58
C TYR A 224 -5.39 -12.92 43.98
N SER A 225 -5.82 -12.07 44.92
CA SER A 225 -5.27 -12.04 46.28
C SER A 225 -5.92 -13.02 47.27
N THR A 226 -6.90 -13.82 46.85
CA THR A 226 -7.63 -14.78 47.71
C THR A 226 -7.21 -16.23 47.52
N THR A 227 -6.18 -16.49 46.70
CA THR A 227 -5.68 -17.84 46.39
C THR A 227 -4.20 -18.06 46.71
N LEU A 228 -3.65 -17.35 47.71
CA LEU A 228 -2.38 -17.68 48.36
C LEU A 228 -2.57 -17.65 49.88
#